data_AF-A0A0E3PTR8-F1
#
_entry.id   AF-A0A0E3PTR8-F1
#
_cell.length_a   1.000
_cell.length_b   1.000
_cell.length_c   1.000
_cell.angle_alpha   90.00
_cell.angle_beta   90.00
_cell.angle_gamma   90.00
#
_symmetry.space_group_name_H-M   'P 1'
#
loop_
_entity.id
_entity.type
_entity.pdbx_description
1 polymer ?
#
loop_
_entity_poly.entity_id
_entity_poly.type
_entity_poly.pdbx_seq_one_letter_code
_entity_poly.pdbx_strand_id
1 'polypeptide(L)'
;MSTKAEYENAWKIAQAPGPKPSPNPASNAGRDHPGYRENILLVLLALVWLLPIAYRHELLPIFIILSAAAMYYDAQNIRAGNYFEKETFLGNIVTWRPISWGAVTAVGGVIIMAIYLFHRKEIFNANN
;
A
#
# COMPACT_ATOMS: atom_id res chain seq x y z
N MET A 1 -56.66 4.89 -8.69
CA MET A 1 -55.73 4.50 -9.78
C MET A 1 -54.40 5.18 -9.53
N SER A 2 -53.46 4.50 -8.87
CA SER A 2 -52.02 4.81 -8.87
C SER A 2 -51.30 3.69 -8.13
N THR A 3 -51.05 2.58 -8.81
CA THR A 3 -50.31 1.44 -8.25
C THR A 3 -49.25 0.91 -9.21
N LYS A 4 -49.15 1.43 -10.43
CA LYS A 4 -48.18 0.97 -11.42
C LYS A 4 -46.90 1.81 -11.41
N ALA A 5 -47.04 3.13 -11.29
CA ALA A 5 -45.94 4.08 -11.24
C ALA A 5 -45.09 3.95 -9.97
N GLU A 6 -45.70 3.58 -8.85
CA GLU A 6 -45.01 3.43 -7.55
C GLU A 6 -44.15 2.15 -7.52
N TYR A 7 -44.67 1.05 -8.09
CA TYR A 7 -43.89 -0.18 -8.30
C TYR A 7 -42.81 0.01 -9.37
N GLU A 8 -43.06 0.83 -10.39
CA GLU A 8 -42.04 1.18 -11.39
C GLU A 8 -40.85 1.94 -10.82
N ASN A 9 -41.09 2.82 -9.85
CA ASN A 9 -40.01 3.53 -9.17
C ASN A 9 -39.26 2.61 -8.19
N ALA A 10 -39.94 1.68 -7.53
CA ALA A 10 -39.30 0.74 -6.60
C ALA A 10 -38.28 -0.21 -7.29
N TRP A 11 -38.57 -0.71 -8.49
CA TRP A 11 -37.63 -1.59 -9.20
C TRP A 11 -36.42 -0.81 -9.76
N LYS A 12 -36.61 0.44 -10.19
CA LYS A 12 -35.51 1.29 -10.66
C LYS A 12 -34.56 1.70 -9.55
N ILE A 13 -35.06 1.92 -8.33
CA ILE A 13 -34.23 2.20 -7.15
C ILE A 13 -33.46 0.94 -6.72
N ALA A 14 -34.07 -0.24 -6.82
CA ALA A 14 -33.40 -1.51 -6.51
C ALA A 14 -32.31 -1.90 -7.54
N GLN A 15 -32.38 -1.39 -8.76
CA GLN A 15 -31.36 -1.59 -9.82
C GLN A 15 -30.29 -0.51 -9.87
N ALA A 16 -30.38 0.54 -9.04
CA ALA A 16 -29.27 1.47 -8.90
C ALA A 16 -28.04 0.67 -8.45
N PRO A 17 -26.87 0.81 -9.11
CA PRO A 17 -25.66 0.16 -8.65
C PRO A 17 -25.44 0.63 -7.22
N GLY A 18 -25.61 -0.27 -6.25
CA GLY A 18 -25.25 0.00 -4.87
C GLY A 18 -23.81 0.50 -4.85
N PRO A 19 -23.44 1.37 -3.90
CA PRO A 19 -22.06 1.80 -3.76
C PRO A 19 -21.17 0.55 -3.76
N LYS A 20 -20.18 0.52 -4.67
CA LYS A 20 -19.24 -0.60 -4.77
C LYS A 20 -18.79 -0.94 -3.35
N PRO A 21 -18.83 -2.22 -2.93
CA PRO A 21 -18.39 -2.58 -1.60
C PRO A 21 -16.97 -2.03 -1.43
N SER A 22 -16.77 -1.15 -0.45
CA SER A 22 -15.41 -0.80 -0.04
C SER A 22 -14.67 -2.12 0.23
N PRO A 23 -13.42 -2.28 -0.25
CA PRO A 23 -12.68 -3.51 -0.04
C PRO A 23 -12.71 -3.83 1.44
N ASN A 24 -13.30 -4.97 1.81
CA ASN A 24 -13.40 -5.36 3.20
C ASN A 24 -12.00 -5.77 3.67
N PRO A 25 -11.32 -4.97 4.52
CA PRO A 25 -9.93 -5.24 4.90
C PRO A 25 -9.79 -6.54 5.70
N ALA A 26 -10.86 -7.00 6.35
CA ALA A 26 -10.81 -8.12 7.28
C ALA A 26 -10.84 -9.52 6.61
N SER A 27 -11.12 -9.62 5.31
CA SER A 27 -11.36 -10.92 4.65
C SER A 27 -10.14 -11.50 3.91
N ASN A 28 -9.05 -10.74 3.75
CA ASN A 28 -7.93 -11.11 2.87
C ASN A 28 -6.58 -11.30 3.60
N ALA A 29 -6.54 -11.12 4.92
CA ALA A 29 -5.36 -11.38 5.73
C ALA A 29 -5.11 -12.90 5.84
N GLY A 30 -4.45 -13.48 4.83
CA GLY A 30 -3.93 -14.86 4.92
C GLY A 30 -4.08 -15.73 3.68
N ARG A 31 -4.74 -15.27 2.61
CA ARG A 31 -4.73 -16.03 1.36
C ARG A 31 -3.40 -15.77 0.66
N ASP A 32 -2.54 -16.79 0.58
CA ASP A 32 -1.35 -16.75 -0.26
C ASP A 32 -1.79 -16.58 -1.72
N HIS A 33 -1.71 -15.35 -2.22
CA HIS A 33 -2.04 -15.04 -3.59
C HIS A 33 -0.90 -15.54 -4.48
N PRO A 34 -1.17 -16.32 -5.54
CA PRO A 34 -0.17 -16.96 -6.39
C PRO A 34 0.70 -15.99 -7.24
N GLY A 35 0.84 -14.73 -6.84
CA GLY A 35 1.70 -13.72 -7.48
C GLY A 35 2.52 -12.87 -6.51
N TYR A 36 2.42 -13.07 -5.19
CA TYR A 36 3.25 -12.31 -4.25
C TYR A 36 4.71 -12.77 -4.34
N ARG A 37 5.62 -11.82 -4.62
CA ARG A 37 7.06 -12.04 -4.60
C ARG A 37 7.70 -11.11 -3.59
N GLU A 38 8.53 -11.65 -2.71
CA GLU A 38 9.35 -10.85 -1.81
C GLU A 38 10.34 -9.98 -2.59
N ASN A 39 10.58 -8.77 -2.10
CA ASN A 39 11.58 -7.89 -2.69
C ASN A 39 12.91 -8.03 -1.93
N ILE A 40 13.72 -8.99 -2.39
CA ILE A 40 15.06 -9.25 -1.83
C ILE A 40 15.95 -8.00 -1.90
N LEU A 41 15.79 -7.16 -2.92
CA LEU A 41 16.58 -5.93 -3.05
C LEU A 41 16.30 -4.95 -1.92
N LEU A 42 15.03 -4.76 -1.52
CA LEU A 42 14.71 -3.93 -0.36
C LEU A 42 15.26 -4.52 0.95
N VAL A 43 15.24 -5.85 1.11
CA VAL A 43 15.85 -6.52 2.27
C VAL A 43 17.36 -6.28 2.32
N LEU A 44 18.05 -6.48 1.20
CA LEU A 44 19.49 -6.22 1.09
C LEU A 44 19.80 -4.74 1.35
N LEU A 45 18.98 -3.83 0.83
CA LEU A 45 19.16 -2.39 1.03
C LEU A 45 18.99 -2.00 2.50
N ALA A 46 18.04 -2.62 3.21
CA ALA A 46 17.86 -2.43 4.65
C ALA A 46 19.07 -2.93 5.46
N LEU A 47 19.65 -4.06 5.08
CA LEU A 47 20.86 -4.59 5.74
C LEU A 47 22.09 -3.72 5.47
N VAL A 48 22.32 -3.35 4.21
CA VAL A 48 23.47 -2.51 3.81
C VAL A 48 23.38 -1.11 4.42
N TRP A 49 22.17 -0.62 4.71
CA TRP A 49 21.94 0.65 5.42
C TRP A 49 22.63 0.74 6.79
N LEU A 50 22.96 -0.39 7.42
CA LEU A 50 23.70 -0.40 8.69
C LEU A 50 25.14 0.11 8.53
N LEU A 51 25.75 -0.03 7.35
CA LEU A 51 27.13 0.39 7.09
C LEU A 51 27.33 1.92 7.14
N PRO A 52 26.56 2.75 6.41
CA PRO A 52 26.70 4.20 6.51
C PRO A 52 26.22 4.74 7.86
N ILE A 53 25.35 4.02 8.57
CA ILE A 53 24.97 4.35 9.96
C ILE A 53 26.13 4.10 10.93
N ALA A 54 26.90 3.03 10.77
CA ALA A 54 27.93 2.67 11.74
C ALA A 54 29.34 3.21 11.43
N TYR A 55 29.67 3.42 10.15
CA TYR A 55 31.06 3.68 9.74
C TYR A 55 31.25 4.87 8.79
N ARG A 56 30.39 5.05 7.77
CA ARG A 56 30.62 6.02 6.67
C ARG A 56 29.40 6.90 6.43
N HIS A 57 29.19 7.89 7.29
CA HIS A 57 28.03 8.77 7.25
C HIS A 57 27.93 9.63 5.97
N GLU A 58 29.05 9.89 5.29
CA GLU A 58 29.09 10.63 4.01
C GLU A 58 28.28 9.94 2.91
N LEU A 59 28.08 8.63 3.00
CA LEU A 59 27.28 7.86 2.05
C LEU A 59 25.78 7.90 2.39
N LEU A 60 25.38 8.41 3.56
CA LEU A 60 23.97 8.43 3.98
C LEU A 60 23.06 9.10 2.96
N PRO A 61 23.37 10.28 2.38
CA PRO A 61 22.48 10.90 1.40
C PRO A 61 22.25 10.03 0.17
N ILE A 62 23.28 9.32 -0.30
CA ILE A 62 23.19 8.42 -1.45
C ILE A 62 22.27 7.23 -1.10
N PHE A 63 22.47 6.62 0.07
CA PHE A 63 21.64 5.51 0.53
C PHE A 63 20.19 5.93 0.81
N ILE A 64 19.95 7.16 1.26
CA ILE A 64 18.60 7.71 1.45
C ILE A 64 17.89 7.83 0.10
N ILE A 65 18.54 8.42 -0.91
CA ILE A 65 17.96 8.61 -2.24
C ILE A 65 17.67 7.26 -2.90
N LEU A 66 18.63 6.32 -2.84
CA LEU A 66 18.45 4.97 -3.39
C LEU A 66 17.32 4.22 -2.70
N SER A 67 17.19 4.31 -1.37
CA SER A 67 16.09 3.68 -0.63
C SER A 67 14.74 4.29 -0.96
N ALA A 68 14.65 5.62 -1.04
CA ALA A 68 13.40 6.29 -1.42
C ALA A 68 12.95 5.88 -2.82
N ALA A 69 13.87 5.83 -3.78
CA ALA A 69 13.59 5.36 -5.14
C ALA A 69 13.17 3.89 -5.16
N ALA A 70 13.90 3.02 -4.46
CA ALA A 70 13.60 1.58 -4.39
C ALA A 70 12.19 1.32 -3.81
N MET A 71 11.80 2.02 -2.74
CA MET A 71 10.44 1.91 -2.20
C MET A 71 9.39 2.45 -3.13
N TYR A 72 9.64 3.59 -3.78
CA TYR A 72 8.70 4.15 -4.74
C TYR A 72 8.40 3.16 -5.87
N TYR A 73 9.43 2.53 -6.44
CA TYR A 73 9.25 1.52 -7.49
C TYR A 73 8.56 0.26 -6.98
N ASP A 74 8.93 -0.23 -5.80
CA ASP A 74 8.30 -1.42 -5.23
C ASP A 74 6.82 -1.19 -4.89
N ALA A 75 6.51 -0.07 -4.26
CA ALA A 75 5.15 0.32 -3.91
C ALA A 75 4.28 0.50 -5.18
N GLN A 76 4.85 1.02 -6.27
CA GLN A 76 4.17 1.04 -7.56
C GLN A 76 3.91 -0.37 -8.11
N ASN A 77 4.90 -1.27 -8.05
CA ASN A 77 4.77 -2.63 -8.56
C ASN A 77 3.68 -3.42 -7.82
N ILE A 78 3.49 -3.20 -6.52
CA ILE A 78 2.40 -3.81 -5.75
C ILE A 78 1.11 -2.97 -5.75
N ARG A 79 1.10 -1.87 -6.50
CA ARG A 79 -0.05 -0.96 -6.66
C ARG A 79 -0.56 -0.39 -5.34
N ALA A 80 0.36 -0.14 -4.40
CA ALA A 80 0.07 0.34 -3.06
C ALA A 80 -0.79 1.62 -3.09
N GLY A 81 -1.91 1.62 -2.36
CA GLY A 81 -2.75 2.81 -2.20
C GLY A 81 -3.56 3.21 -3.45
N ASN A 82 -3.48 2.46 -4.56
CA ASN A 82 -4.17 2.84 -5.81
C ASN A 82 -5.70 2.71 -5.74
N TYR A 83 -6.19 1.81 -4.89
CA TYR A 83 -7.63 1.53 -4.76
C TYR A 83 -8.30 2.26 -3.59
N PHE A 84 -7.55 3.07 -2.85
CA PHE A 84 -8.03 3.75 -1.66
C PHE A 84 -8.18 5.25 -1.93
N GLU A 85 -9.36 5.79 -1.58
CA GLU A 85 -9.64 7.23 -1.75
C GLU A 85 -8.81 8.10 -0.80
N LYS A 86 -8.44 7.56 0.37
CA LYS A 86 -7.69 8.26 1.41
C LYS A 86 -6.44 7.47 1.81
N GLU A 87 -5.34 8.18 1.99
CA GLU A 87 -4.11 7.64 2.57
C GLU A 87 -4.25 7.53 4.09
N THR A 88 -3.94 6.38 4.65
CA THR A 88 -4.02 6.11 6.08
C THR A 88 -2.82 5.26 6.50
N PHE A 89 -2.16 5.69 7.57
CA PHE A 89 -1.02 4.97 8.17
C PHE A 89 -1.44 4.09 9.36
N LEU A 90 -2.35 4.59 10.20
CA LEU A 90 -2.82 3.95 11.43
C LEU A 90 -4.14 3.19 11.25
N GLY A 91 -4.44 2.78 10.01
CA GLY A 91 -5.64 2.02 9.69
C GLY A 91 -5.41 0.52 9.89
N ASN A 92 -6.48 -0.28 9.81
CA ASN A 92 -6.35 -1.74 9.73
C ASN A 92 -5.50 -2.20 8.53
N ILE A 93 -5.34 -1.33 7.52
CA ILE A 93 -4.44 -1.52 6.38
C ILE A 93 -3.75 -0.19 6.09
N VAL A 94 -2.44 -0.24 5.80
CA VAL A 94 -1.68 0.93 5.36
C VAL A 94 -1.97 1.21 3.88
N THR A 95 -2.56 2.38 3.60
CA THR A 95 -3.06 2.73 2.24
C THR A 95 -2.26 3.84 1.56
N TRP A 96 -1.03 4.08 2.03
CA TRP A 96 -0.13 5.07 1.43
C TRP A 96 0.18 4.76 -0.03
N ARG A 97 0.16 5.81 -0.86
CA ARG A 97 0.58 5.72 -2.26
C ARG A 97 2.11 5.59 -2.35
N PRO A 98 2.63 5.20 -3.52
CA PRO A 98 4.06 5.01 -3.70
C PRO A 98 4.89 6.26 -3.37
N ILE A 99 4.36 7.45 -3.68
CA ILE A 99 5.06 8.71 -3.42
C ILE A 99 5.21 8.97 -1.92
N SER A 100 4.19 8.66 -1.12
CA SER A 100 4.21 8.81 0.34
C SER A 100 5.21 7.84 0.97
N TRP A 101 5.27 6.60 0.49
CA TRP A 101 6.31 5.64 0.89
C TRP A 101 7.72 6.13 0.59
N GLY A 102 7.96 6.62 -0.64
CA GLY A 102 9.26 7.17 -1.04
C GLY A 102 9.65 8.41 -0.22
N ALA A 103 8.72 9.35 -0.03
CA ALA A 103 8.96 10.58 0.71
C ALA A 103 9.24 10.32 2.20
N VAL A 104 8.45 9.45 2.84
CA VAL A 104 8.65 9.14 4.27
C VAL A 104 9.92 8.32 4.48
N THR A 105 10.33 7.51 3.51
CA THR A 105 11.65 6.86 3.54
C THR A 105 12.79 7.87 3.53
N ALA A 106 12.67 8.93 2.72
CA ALA A 106 13.71 9.94 2.65
C ALA A 106 13.98 10.59 4.02
N VAL A 107 12.96 10.64 4.88
CA VAL A 107 13.02 11.21 6.23
C VAL A 107 13.34 10.16 7.30
N GLY A 108 12.60 9.05 7.33
CA GLY A 108 12.68 8.05 8.39
C GLY A 108 13.62 6.87 8.10
N GLY A 109 14.17 6.80 6.89
CA GLY A 109 15.27 5.90 6.58
C GLY A 109 14.95 4.42 6.73
N VAL A 110 15.89 3.66 7.29
CA VAL A 110 15.75 2.20 7.51
C VAL A 110 14.55 1.83 8.37
N ILE A 111 14.11 2.69 9.30
CA ILE A 111 12.97 2.39 10.16
C ILE A 111 11.70 2.27 9.32
N ILE A 112 11.49 3.21 8.40
CA ILE A 112 10.35 3.20 7.48
C ILE A 112 10.44 2.02 6.53
N MET A 113 11.65 1.69 6.06
CA MET A 113 11.88 0.55 5.19
C MET A 113 11.53 -0.78 5.89
N ALA A 114 11.87 -0.93 7.17
CA ALA A 114 11.48 -2.10 7.97
C ALA A 114 9.96 -2.17 8.14
N ILE A 115 9.32 -1.06 8.53
CA ILE A 115 7.84 -0.99 8.67
C ILE A 115 7.17 -1.39 7.34
N TYR A 116 7.65 -0.85 6.23
CA TYR A 116 7.14 -1.18 4.90
C TYR A 116 7.27 -2.68 4.61
N LEU A 117 8.44 -3.29 4.84
CA LEU A 117 8.66 -4.71 4.60
C LEU A 117 7.70 -5.60 5.41
N PHE A 118 7.41 -5.25 6.66
CA PHE A 118 6.44 -5.97 7.50
C PHE A 118 5.01 -5.90 6.95
N HIS A 119 4.59 -4.74 6.45
CA HIS A 119 3.24 -4.53 5.94
C HIS A 119 3.11 -4.86 4.44
N ARG A 120 4.20 -5.11 3.73
CA ARG A 120 4.22 -5.26 2.27
C ARG A 120 3.27 -6.35 1.75
N LYS A 121 3.20 -7.48 2.45
CA LYS A 121 2.27 -8.59 2.11
C LYS A 121 0.81 -8.16 2.27
N GLU A 122 0.52 -7.43 3.35
CA GLU A 122 -0.82 -6.91 3.63
C GLU A 122 -1.24 -5.85 2.60
N ILE A 123 -0.33 -4.93 2.27
CA ILE A 123 -0.51 -3.92 1.23
C ILE A 123 -0.76 -4.61 -0.13
N PHE A 124 -0.01 -5.64 -0.47
CA PHE A 124 -0.21 -6.39 -1.71
C PHE A 124 -1.60 -7.05 -1.78
N ASN A 125 -2.02 -7.72 -0.70
CA ASN A 125 -3.33 -8.37 -0.59
C ASN A 125 -4.51 -7.39 -0.57
N ALA A 126 -4.26 -6.14 -0.18
CA ALA A 126 -5.27 -5.09 -0.17
C ALA A 126 -5.47 -4.46 -1.56
N ASN A 127 -4.50 -4.61 -2.47
CA ASN A 127 -4.48 -3.97 -3.79
C ASN A 127 -4.54 -4.96 -4.95
N ASN A 128 -4.74 -6.26 -4.70
CA ASN A 128 -4.95 -7.31 -5.71
C ASN A 128 -6.03 -8.30 -5.23
#